data_AF-A0A2E1Q8D4-F1
#
_entry.id   AF-A0A2E1Q8D4-F1
#
_cell.length_a   1.000
_cell.length_b   1.000
_cell.length_c   1.000
_cell.angle_alpha   90.00
_cell.angle_beta   90.00
_cell.angle_gamma   90.00
#
_symmetry.space_group_name_H-M   'P 1'
#
loop_
_entity.id
_entity.type
_entity.pdbx_description
1 polymer ?
#
loop_
_entity_poly.entity_id
_entity_poly.type
_entity_poly.pdbx_seq_one_letter_code
_entity_poly.pdbx_strand_id
1 'polypeptide(L)'
;MFFISFLIFSSCDLPNEAESDCSGIHLGSAFIDDCGRCVGENTGFQSGYDKDLCGECFGSNECLDGLCVDQTAINFHTELTDNAVADNSLCVYDICETIPDDTEYLCNANQINYPYQIGDQLNCADVEEPLDICFPFNCNESIKLSDFYGKVIWLELTSTW
;
A
#
# COMPACT_ATOMS: atom_id res chain seq x y z
N MET A 1 3.64 -62.51 5.39
CA MET A 1 2.31 -62.08 5.85
C MET A 1 2.22 -60.59 5.61
N PHE A 2 1.46 -60.19 4.59
CA PHE A 2 1.29 -58.81 4.14
C PHE A 2 0.48 -58.04 5.19
N PHE A 3 1.05 -57.01 5.80
CA PHE A 3 0.30 -56.03 6.59
C PHE A 3 0.32 -54.72 5.81
N ILE A 4 -0.63 -54.56 4.88
CA ILE A 4 -0.99 -53.25 4.36
C ILE A 4 -1.73 -52.56 5.50
N SER A 5 -1.04 -51.67 6.20
CA SER A 5 -1.67 -50.70 7.08
C SER A 5 -2.37 -49.68 6.17
N PHE A 6 -3.64 -49.95 5.88
CA PHE A 6 -4.56 -48.91 5.42
C PHE A 6 -4.69 -47.90 6.57
N LEU A 7 -3.93 -46.81 6.50
CA LEU A 7 -4.24 -45.58 7.23
C LEU A 7 -5.52 -45.00 6.63
N ILE A 8 -6.66 -45.56 7.03
CA ILE A 8 -7.94 -44.87 6.93
C ILE A 8 -7.90 -43.83 8.05
N PHE A 9 -7.63 -42.58 7.69
CA PHE A 9 -7.90 -41.44 8.56
C PHE A 9 -9.42 -41.40 8.78
N SER A 10 -9.84 -42.07 9.84
CA SER A 10 -11.16 -41.89 10.42
C SER A 10 -11.14 -40.60 11.23
N SER A 11 -11.30 -39.46 10.56
CA SER A 11 -11.81 -38.25 11.19
C SER A 11 -13.30 -38.47 11.45
N CYS A 12 -13.61 -38.92 12.67
CA CYS A 12 -14.97 -38.94 13.19
C CYS A 12 -15.35 -37.54 13.68
N ASP A 13 -16.66 -37.25 13.62
CA ASP A 13 -17.39 -36.06 14.08
C ASP A 13 -17.26 -34.83 13.16
N LEU A 14 -18.25 -34.53 12.30
CA LEU A 14 -19.68 -34.41 12.62
C LEU A 14 -20.59 -35.14 11.61
N PRO A 15 -21.68 -35.80 12.04
CA PRO A 15 -22.60 -36.55 11.16
C PRO A 15 -23.46 -35.67 10.22
N ASN A 16 -23.14 -34.38 10.12
CA ASN A 16 -23.82 -33.42 9.25
C ASN A 16 -22.86 -32.58 8.40
N GLU A 17 -21.56 -32.91 8.35
CA GLU A 17 -20.57 -32.08 7.65
C GLU A 17 -19.89 -32.80 6.48
N ALA A 18 -20.71 -33.51 5.70
CA ALA A 18 -20.69 -33.24 4.25
C ALA A 18 -21.37 -31.88 4.06
N GLU A 19 -20.76 -30.86 4.68
CA GLU A 19 -21.32 -29.55 4.89
C GLU A 19 -21.61 -29.04 3.50
N SER A 20 -22.89 -28.79 3.26
CA SER A 20 -23.22 -27.97 2.13
C SER A 20 -22.33 -26.73 2.16
N ASP A 21 -21.81 -26.34 1.01
CA ASP A 21 -21.11 -25.08 0.90
C ASP A 21 -22.04 -23.93 1.34
N CYS A 22 -21.54 -22.70 1.41
CA CYS A 22 -22.38 -21.58 1.87
C CYS A 22 -23.63 -21.33 0.99
N SER A 23 -23.72 -21.96 -0.20
CA SER A 23 -24.88 -21.93 -1.09
C SER A 23 -25.86 -23.09 -0.86
N GLY A 24 -25.62 -23.95 0.12
CA GLY A 24 -26.46 -25.11 0.39
C GLY A 24 -26.12 -26.34 -0.47
N ILE A 25 -25.05 -26.31 -1.28
CA ILE A 25 -24.69 -27.40 -2.19
C ILE A 25 -23.75 -28.39 -1.50
N HIS A 26 -24.20 -29.63 -1.37
CA HIS A 26 -23.38 -30.72 -0.84
C HIS A 26 -22.11 -30.91 -1.67
N LEU A 27 -20.96 -30.89 -1.00
CA LEU A 27 -19.62 -30.96 -1.62
C LEU A 27 -19.38 -29.85 -2.67
N GLY A 28 -20.07 -28.71 -2.53
CA GLY A 28 -19.83 -27.54 -3.33
C GLY A 28 -18.55 -26.80 -2.92
N SER A 29 -18.17 -25.80 -3.72
CA SER A 29 -16.91 -25.05 -3.58
C SER A 29 -17.11 -23.59 -3.13
N ALA A 30 -18.36 -23.17 -2.91
CA ALA A 30 -18.65 -21.80 -2.47
C ALA A 30 -18.18 -21.56 -1.02
N PHE A 31 -17.70 -20.35 -0.75
CA PHE A 31 -17.22 -19.96 0.58
C PHE A 31 -17.64 -18.53 0.93
N ILE A 32 -17.58 -18.19 2.21
CA ILE A 32 -17.86 -16.83 2.69
C ILE A 32 -16.60 -15.96 2.44
N ASP A 33 -16.74 -14.86 1.71
CA ASP A 33 -15.65 -13.92 1.48
C ASP A 33 -15.47 -12.89 2.61
N ASP A 34 -14.50 -11.98 2.45
CA ASP A 34 -14.19 -10.92 3.41
C ASP A 34 -15.38 -9.99 3.70
N CYS A 35 -16.36 -9.92 2.79
CA CYS A 35 -17.57 -9.10 2.95
C CYS A 35 -18.72 -9.88 3.59
N GLY A 36 -18.51 -11.13 3.96
CA GLY A 36 -19.53 -11.98 4.57
C GLY A 36 -20.53 -12.54 3.55
N ARG A 37 -20.29 -12.38 2.24
CA ARG A 37 -21.14 -12.95 1.19
C ARG A 37 -20.66 -14.36 0.84
N CYS A 38 -21.62 -15.23 0.55
CA CYS A 38 -21.33 -16.50 -0.10
C CYS A 38 -20.96 -16.27 -1.58
N VAL A 39 -19.72 -16.59 -1.95
CA VAL A 39 -19.15 -16.43 -3.30
C VAL A 39 -18.57 -17.73 -3.84
N GLY A 40 -18.36 -17.81 -5.15
CA GLY A 40 -17.82 -19.00 -5.82
C GLY A 40 -18.84 -19.67 -6.74
N GLU A 41 -18.65 -20.95 -7.04
CA GLU A 41 -19.53 -21.68 -7.96
C GLU A 41 -21.00 -21.65 -7.47
N ASN A 42 -21.94 -21.53 -8.40
CA ASN A 42 -23.39 -21.52 -8.17
C ASN A 42 -23.96 -20.37 -7.31
N THR A 43 -23.13 -19.44 -6.81
CA THR A 43 -23.60 -18.23 -6.11
C THR A 43 -23.98 -17.10 -7.06
N GLY A 44 -23.38 -17.07 -8.26
CA GLY A 44 -23.46 -15.94 -9.18
C GLY A 44 -22.54 -14.76 -8.81
N PHE A 45 -21.75 -14.89 -7.75
CA PHE A 45 -20.86 -13.83 -7.24
C PHE A 45 -19.41 -14.34 -7.15
N GLN A 46 -18.48 -13.49 -7.57
CA GLN A 46 -17.05 -13.72 -7.37
C GLN A 46 -16.59 -13.08 -6.06
N SER A 47 -15.48 -13.55 -5.51
CA SER A 47 -14.88 -12.94 -4.32
C SER A 47 -14.63 -11.45 -4.54
N GLY A 48 -15.07 -10.61 -3.60
CA GLY A 48 -14.94 -9.16 -3.70
C GLY A 48 -16.00 -8.48 -4.57
N TYR A 49 -17.06 -9.19 -4.97
CA TYR A 49 -18.19 -8.60 -5.70
C TYR A 49 -18.84 -7.42 -4.96
N ASP A 50 -18.86 -7.47 -3.62
CA ASP A 50 -19.39 -6.40 -2.78
C ASP A 50 -18.37 -5.33 -2.40
N LYS A 51 -17.10 -5.51 -2.76
CA LYS A 51 -16.09 -4.48 -2.50
C LYS A 51 -16.26 -3.36 -3.52
N ASP A 52 -16.27 -2.14 -3.03
CA ASP A 52 -16.21 -0.96 -3.87
C ASP A 52 -14.77 -0.75 -4.40
N LEU A 53 -14.52 0.34 -5.12
CA LEU A 53 -13.19 0.67 -5.67
C LEU A 53 -12.15 0.99 -4.59
N CYS A 54 -12.59 1.18 -3.36
CA CYS A 54 -11.78 1.42 -2.16
C CYS A 54 -11.42 0.12 -1.45
N GLY A 55 -12.00 -1.01 -1.87
CA GLY A 55 -11.90 -2.28 -1.17
C GLY A 55 -12.82 -2.38 0.05
N GLU A 56 -13.73 -1.43 0.25
CA GLU A 56 -14.72 -1.44 1.34
C GLU A 56 -15.94 -2.28 0.93
N CYS A 57 -16.33 -3.20 1.81
CA CYS A 57 -17.50 -4.04 1.59
C CYS A 57 -18.80 -3.23 1.70
N PHE A 58 -19.64 -3.30 0.67
CA PHE A 58 -20.86 -2.51 0.53
C PHE A 58 -20.61 -0.99 0.60
N GLY A 59 -19.40 -0.55 0.25
CA GLY A 59 -18.99 0.84 0.25
C GLY A 59 -19.64 1.68 -0.85
N SER A 60 -19.67 2.99 -0.62
CA SER A 60 -20.23 4.01 -1.52
C SER A 60 -19.18 4.63 -2.45
N ASN A 61 -17.96 4.07 -2.52
CA ASN A 61 -16.80 4.67 -3.19
C ASN A 61 -16.34 5.99 -2.56
N GLU A 62 -16.57 6.19 -1.25
CA GLU A 62 -16.21 7.44 -0.56
C GLU A 62 -14.70 7.71 -0.50
N CYS A 63 -13.83 6.70 -0.65
CA CYS A 63 -12.39 6.97 -0.74
C CYS A 63 -11.94 7.60 -2.07
N LEU A 64 -12.83 7.64 -3.08
CA LEU A 64 -12.58 8.34 -4.34
C LEU A 64 -12.88 9.84 -4.22
N ASP A 65 -13.23 10.31 -3.03
CA ASP A 65 -13.36 11.72 -2.71
C ASP A 65 -11.95 12.33 -2.62
N GLY A 66 -11.49 12.87 -3.75
CA GLY A 66 -10.22 13.57 -3.86
C GLY A 66 -9.21 12.88 -4.79
N LEU A 67 -9.49 12.90 -6.10
CA LEU A 67 -8.49 12.57 -7.10
C LEU A 67 -7.81 13.83 -7.63
N CYS A 68 -6.48 13.78 -7.76
CA CYS A 68 -5.70 14.83 -8.39
C CYS A 68 -6.00 14.90 -9.89
N VAL A 69 -6.40 16.07 -10.39
CA VAL A 69 -6.65 16.31 -11.82
C VAL A 69 -5.72 17.36 -12.41
N ASP A 70 -4.64 17.70 -11.70
CA ASP A 70 -3.58 18.55 -12.23
C ASP A 70 -2.65 17.73 -13.14
N GLN A 71 -2.56 18.12 -14.41
CA GLN A 71 -1.73 17.45 -15.42
C GLN A 71 -0.22 17.51 -15.13
N THR A 72 0.20 18.40 -14.22
CA THR A 72 1.60 18.55 -13.81
C THR A 72 1.96 17.66 -12.61
N ALA A 73 0.96 17.07 -11.94
CA ALA A 73 1.20 16.16 -10.83
C ALA A 73 1.59 14.76 -11.30
N ILE A 74 2.43 14.08 -10.51
CA ILE A 74 2.87 12.70 -10.74
C ILE A 74 1.68 11.73 -10.60
N ASN A 75 0.77 11.99 -9.66
CA ASN A 75 -0.44 11.20 -9.44
C ASN A 75 -1.66 11.78 -10.19
N PHE A 76 -1.45 12.38 -11.36
CA PHE A 76 -2.53 12.89 -12.20
C PHE A 76 -3.48 11.78 -12.69
N HIS A 77 -4.78 11.99 -12.52
CA HIS A 77 -5.83 11.14 -13.07
C HIS A 77 -6.62 11.86 -14.17
N THR A 78 -6.66 11.26 -15.37
CA THR A 78 -7.40 11.81 -16.53
C THR A 78 -8.89 11.55 -16.47
N GLU A 79 -9.31 10.51 -15.76
CA GLU A 79 -10.70 10.05 -15.69
C GLU A 79 -11.10 10.01 -14.21
N LEU A 80 -12.12 10.80 -13.87
CA LEU A 80 -12.80 10.71 -12.60
C LEU A 80 -13.90 9.65 -12.75
N THR A 81 -13.93 8.66 -11.87
CA THR A 81 -15.07 7.73 -11.81
C THR A 81 -16.33 8.51 -11.48
N ASP A 82 -17.49 8.07 -11.96
CA ASP A 82 -18.78 8.67 -11.56
C ASP A 82 -18.84 8.66 -10.02
N ASN A 83 -18.88 9.86 -9.41
CA ASN A 83 -18.81 10.17 -7.97
C ASN A 83 -17.44 10.58 -7.38
N ALA A 84 -16.34 10.56 -8.12
CA ALA A 84 -15.06 11.08 -7.62
C ALA A 84 -15.05 12.62 -7.65
N VAL A 85 -14.75 13.25 -6.52
CA VAL A 85 -14.52 14.71 -6.46
C VAL A 85 -13.05 14.98 -6.76
N ALA A 86 -12.79 15.93 -7.66
CA ALA A 86 -11.44 16.40 -7.92
C ALA A 86 -10.93 17.17 -6.71
N ASP A 87 -9.77 16.79 -6.19
CA ASP A 87 -9.07 17.52 -5.13
C ASP A 87 -7.59 17.67 -5.47
N ASN A 88 -7.22 18.87 -5.91
CA ASN A 88 -5.84 19.17 -6.24
C ASN A 88 -4.95 19.37 -5.00
N SER A 89 -5.51 19.43 -3.79
CA SER A 89 -4.71 19.43 -2.56
C SER A 89 -4.04 18.08 -2.30
N LEU A 90 -4.52 17.01 -2.94
CA LEU A 90 -3.96 15.66 -2.91
C LEU A 90 -2.99 15.40 -4.07
N CYS A 91 -2.69 16.40 -4.89
CA CYS A 91 -1.70 16.28 -5.96
C CYS A 91 -0.28 16.16 -5.38
N VAL A 92 0.44 15.15 -5.86
CA VAL A 92 1.85 14.92 -5.57
C VAL A 92 2.64 15.46 -6.76
N TYR A 93 3.40 16.52 -6.52
CA TYR A 93 4.24 17.16 -7.53
C TYR A 93 5.68 16.67 -7.42
N ASP A 94 6.42 16.78 -8.52
CA ASP A 94 7.86 16.56 -8.47
C ASP A 94 8.50 17.65 -7.61
N ILE A 95 9.23 17.22 -6.57
CA ILE A 95 9.95 18.12 -5.68
C ILE A 95 10.95 18.99 -6.44
N CYS A 96 11.40 18.49 -7.59
CA CYS A 96 12.27 19.20 -8.51
C CYS A 96 11.67 20.43 -9.19
N GLU A 97 10.34 20.53 -9.25
CA GLU A 97 9.67 21.74 -9.75
C GLU A 97 9.48 22.80 -8.66
N THR A 98 9.62 22.41 -7.37
CA THR A 98 9.25 23.25 -6.23
C THR A 98 10.45 23.73 -5.41
N ILE A 99 11.55 22.97 -5.37
CA ILE A 99 12.80 23.41 -4.74
C ILE A 99 13.60 24.27 -5.75
N PRO A 100 14.13 25.44 -5.36
CA PRO A 100 15.00 26.22 -6.22
C PRO A 100 16.25 25.42 -6.62
N ASP A 101 16.55 25.38 -7.92
CA ASP A 101 17.75 24.75 -8.47
C ASP A 101 19.00 25.18 -7.68
N ASP A 102 19.63 24.23 -6.98
CA ASP A 102 20.97 24.38 -6.46
C ASP A 102 21.95 23.80 -7.47
N THR A 103 23.07 24.51 -7.68
CA THR A 103 24.20 24.05 -8.49
C THR A 103 24.76 22.70 -8.05
N GLU A 104 24.52 22.27 -6.80
CA GLU A 104 25.02 21.01 -6.23
C GLU A 104 24.05 19.83 -6.42
N TYR A 105 22.73 20.10 -6.45
CA TYR A 105 21.68 19.09 -6.58
C TYR A 105 20.76 19.41 -7.77
N LEU A 106 21.24 19.05 -8.96
CA LEU A 106 20.48 19.26 -10.20
C LEU A 106 19.34 18.25 -10.31
N CYS A 107 18.14 18.78 -10.54
CA CYS A 107 16.96 18.00 -10.86
C CYS A 107 16.92 17.56 -12.32
N ASN A 108 17.97 16.85 -12.74
CA ASN A 108 18.13 16.37 -14.11
C ASN A 108 18.38 14.87 -14.10
N ALA A 109 17.39 14.09 -14.56
CA ALA A 109 17.49 12.63 -14.67
C ALA A 109 18.67 12.15 -15.56
N ASN A 110 19.20 13.01 -16.43
CA ASN A 110 20.36 12.71 -17.27
C ASN A 110 21.70 13.07 -16.60
N GLN A 111 21.67 13.78 -15.47
CA GLN A 111 22.83 14.09 -14.65
C GLN A 111 22.61 13.47 -13.27
N ILE A 112 22.85 12.16 -13.19
CA ILE A 112 22.80 11.43 -11.94
C ILE A 112 23.98 11.89 -11.08
N ASN A 113 23.72 12.84 -10.17
CA ASN A 113 24.66 13.25 -9.13
C ASN A 113 24.15 12.85 -7.74
N TYR A 114 23.37 11.76 -7.66
CA TYR A 114 23.01 11.21 -6.34
C TYR A 114 24.29 10.67 -5.70
N PRO A 115 24.61 11.07 -4.46
CA PRO A 115 25.78 10.54 -3.75
C PRO A 115 25.65 9.04 -3.48
N TYR A 116 24.42 8.51 -3.47
CA TYR A 116 24.10 7.10 -3.25
C TYR A 116 23.04 6.59 -4.24
N GLN A 117 23.18 5.34 -4.65
CA GLN A 117 22.20 4.59 -5.44
C GLN A 117 21.43 3.58 -4.56
N ILE A 118 20.34 3.04 -5.09
CA ILE A 118 19.56 2.01 -4.40
C ILE A 118 20.45 0.77 -4.16
N GLY A 119 20.58 0.39 -2.89
CA GLY A 119 21.41 -0.75 -2.46
C GLY A 119 22.80 -0.36 -1.97
N ASP A 120 23.20 0.90 -2.11
CA ASP A 120 24.47 1.38 -1.55
C ASP A 120 24.42 1.44 -0.02
N GLN A 121 25.57 1.18 0.58
CA GLN A 121 25.78 1.43 2.00
C GLN A 121 26.22 2.89 2.19
N LEU A 122 25.53 3.61 3.09
CA LEU A 122 25.87 4.99 3.43
C LEU A 122 27.28 5.09 4.05
N ASN A 123 28.03 6.14 3.70
CA ASN A 123 29.33 6.41 4.30
C ASN A 123 29.18 6.82 5.77
N CYS A 124 30.12 6.37 6.60
CA CYS A 124 30.20 6.73 8.02
C CYS A 124 30.29 8.25 8.25
N ALA A 125 30.93 9.00 7.35
CA ALA A 125 31.00 10.46 7.46
C ALA A 125 29.60 11.07 7.33
N ASP A 126 28.88 10.69 6.27
CA ASP A 126 27.57 11.26 5.92
C ASP A 126 26.49 10.91 6.94
N VAL A 127 26.54 9.72 7.56
CA VAL A 127 25.57 9.35 8.61
C VAL A 127 25.82 10.05 9.96
N GLU A 128 27.01 10.62 10.14
CA GLU A 128 27.40 11.39 11.34
C GLU A 128 27.12 12.89 11.17
N GLU A 129 26.75 13.34 9.97
CA GLU A 129 26.36 14.73 9.72
C GLU A 129 25.02 15.04 10.43
N PRO A 130 24.95 16.13 11.20
CA PRO A 130 23.72 16.54 11.88
C PRO A 130 22.70 17.08 10.87
N LEU A 131 21.49 16.53 10.92
CA LEU A 131 20.33 16.98 10.15
C LEU A 131 19.41 17.83 11.05
N ASP A 132 19.17 19.06 10.65
CA ASP A 132 18.17 19.94 11.26
C ASP A 132 16.81 19.67 10.57
N ILE A 133 15.92 18.94 11.24
CA ILE A 133 14.62 18.55 10.64
C ILE A 133 13.54 19.62 10.78
N CYS A 134 13.81 20.72 11.50
CA CYS A 134 12.80 21.73 11.73
C CYS A 134 12.81 22.83 10.66
N PHE A 135 11.69 22.97 9.97
CA PHE A 135 11.31 24.16 9.20
C PHE A 135 9.94 24.66 9.72
N PRO A 136 9.69 25.96 9.90
CA PRO A 136 10.50 27.14 9.53
C PRO A 136 11.40 27.68 10.67
N PHE A 137 11.48 27.01 11.82
CA PHE A 137 12.26 27.46 12.97
C PHE A 137 13.49 26.58 13.19
N ASN A 138 14.64 27.19 13.49
CA ASN A 138 15.82 26.45 13.95
C ASN A 138 15.52 25.87 15.34
N CYS A 139 15.02 24.65 15.39
CA CYS A 139 15.06 23.86 16.60
C CYS A 139 16.55 23.60 16.89
N ASN A 140 17.04 23.90 18.09
CA ASN A 140 18.42 23.60 18.49
C ASN A 140 18.69 22.09 18.64
N GLU A 141 17.88 21.25 18.00
CA GLU A 141 17.89 19.80 18.07
C GLU A 141 18.18 19.29 16.67
N SER A 142 19.40 18.79 16.49
CA SER A 142 19.80 18.05 15.31
C SER A 142 19.75 16.56 15.61
N ILE A 143 19.46 15.77 14.59
CA ILE A 143 19.59 14.31 14.65
C ILE A 143 20.70 13.87 13.73
N LYS A 144 21.30 12.71 14.00
CA LYS A 144 22.17 12.02 13.04
C LYS A 144 21.50 10.75 12.57
N LEU A 145 21.79 10.32 11.34
CA LEU A 145 21.32 9.00 10.89
C LEU A 145 21.95 7.88 11.72
N SER A 146 23.17 8.08 12.23
CA SER A 146 23.84 7.12 13.11
C SER A 146 23.14 6.92 14.45
N ASP A 147 22.35 7.88 14.93
CA ASP A 147 21.55 7.74 16.16
C ASP A 147 20.51 6.61 16.07
N PHE A 148 20.14 6.23 14.84
CA PHE A 148 19.15 5.18 14.55
C PHE A 148 19.80 3.86 14.12
N TYR A 149 21.09 3.67 14.39
CA TYR A 149 21.79 2.43 14.04
C TYR A 149 21.05 1.18 14.54
N GLY A 150 20.88 0.21 13.64
CA GLY A 150 20.17 -1.05 13.91
C GLY A 150 18.64 -0.95 13.86
N LYS A 151 18.08 0.18 13.41
CA LYS A 151 16.64 0.35 13.14
C LYS A 151 16.40 0.47 11.64
N VAL A 152 15.17 0.13 11.23
CA VAL A 152 14.67 0.52 9.90
C VAL A 152 14.23 1.98 10.00
N ILE A 153 14.75 2.82 9.10
CA ILE A 153 14.46 4.26 9.07
C ILE A 153 13.54 4.50 7.87
N TRP A 154 12.40 5.14 8.12
CA TRP A 154 11.52 5.69 7.09
C TRP A 154 11.60 7.22 7.21
N LEU A 155 12.13 7.88 6.18
CA LEU A 155 12.22 9.33 6.12
C LEU A 155 11.08 9.85 5.26
N GLU A 156 10.21 10.64 5.88
CA GLU A 156 9.07 11.26 5.22
C GLU A 156 9.20 12.78 5.36
N LEU A 157 9.30 13.48 4.23
CA LEU A 157 9.31 14.93 4.18
C LEU A 157 7.90 15.39 3.82
N THR A 158 7.19 15.99 4.77
CA THR A 158 5.87 16.57 4.56
C THR A 158 5.94 18.08 4.71
N SER A 159 5.28 18.80 3.81
CA SER A 159 5.00 20.23 3.98
C SER A 159 3.51 20.40 4.23
N THR A 160 3.16 21.14 5.27
CA THR A 160 1.79 21.62 5.46
C THR A 160 1.81 23.10 5.12
N TRP A 161 1.01 23.48 4.13
CA TRP A 161 0.78 24.87 3.73
C TRP A 161 -0.45 25.41 4.44
#